data_AF-A0A9P4GHV4-F1
#
_entry.id   AF-A0A9P4GHV4-F1
#
_cell.length_a   1.000
_cell.length_b   1.000
_cell.length_c   1.000
_cell.angle_alpha   90.00
_cell.angle_beta   90.00
_cell.angle_gamma   90.00
#
_symmetry.space_group_name_H-M   'P 1'
#
loop_
_entity.id
_entity.type
_entity.pdbx_description
1 polymer ?
#
loop_
_entity_poly.entity_id
_entity_poly.type
_entity_poly.pdbx_seq_one_letter_code
_entity_poly.pdbx_strand_id
1 'polypeptide(L)'
;MAPVISIPPRSPIERIRNLKLSEFYCERPTDEVAGDSHQGQTDSAESEKTAWQLRKSRDRFAMKIPIGGNDICFLVDRAAVLDIYAQAIATVGPKNHKQINFEATLKIKTILGIRQAEPHDVVFASGGMFLTPLEPQYAEPRIEFGDDEGGV
;
A
#
# COMPACT_ATOMS: atom_id res chain seq x y z
N MET A 1 16.90 46.30 -12.18
CA MET A 1 16.03 45.36 -12.91
C MET A 1 16.67 43.99 -12.82
N ALA A 2 16.08 43.06 -12.07
CA ALA A 2 16.59 41.68 -11.98
C ALA A 2 15.94 40.84 -13.09
N PRO A 3 16.68 39.90 -13.73
CA PRO A 3 16.11 39.05 -14.76
C PRO A 3 15.17 38.01 -14.13
N VAL A 4 13.96 37.90 -14.68
CA VAL A 4 13.00 36.84 -14.35
C VAL A 4 13.50 35.56 -15.02
N ILE A 5 14.07 34.64 -14.23
CA ILE A 5 14.43 33.30 -14.70
C ILE A 5 13.12 32.54 -14.89
N SER A 6 12.70 32.39 -16.15
CA SER A 6 11.54 31.58 -16.50
C SER A 6 11.96 30.11 -16.49
N ILE A 7 11.65 29.42 -15.39
CA ILE A 7 11.89 27.98 -15.25
C ILE A 7 10.81 27.25 -16.07
N PRO A 8 11.15 26.40 -17.04
CA PRO A 8 10.15 25.65 -17.79
C PRO A 8 9.39 24.69 -16.87
N PRO A 9 8.08 24.51 -17.05
CA PRO A 9 7.31 23.55 -16.26
C PRO A 9 7.87 22.14 -16.50
N ARG A 10 8.41 21.51 -15.44
CA ARG A 10 8.94 20.14 -15.49
C ARG A 10 7.78 19.15 -15.57
N SER A 11 7.97 18.10 -16.38
CA SER A 11 6.98 17.03 -16.56
C SER A 11 6.76 16.23 -15.27
N PRO A 12 5.53 15.78 -14.97
CA PRO A 12 5.27 14.89 -13.85
C PRO A 12 6.13 13.62 -13.92
N ILE A 13 6.71 13.20 -12.80
CA ILE A 13 7.35 11.88 -12.71
C ILE A 13 6.24 10.83 -12.72
N GLU A 14 6.18 10.03 -13.78
CA GLU A 14 5.30 8.87 -13.79
C GLU A 14 5.77 7.86 -12.74
N ARG A 15 4.88 7.41 -11.84
CA ARG A 15 5.18 6.30 -10.92
C ARG A 15 5.69 5.11 -11.74
N ILE A 16 6.91 4.65 -11.46
CA ILE A 16 7.50 3.51 -12.16
C ILE A 16 6.64 2.27 -11.92
N ARG A 17 5.96 1.80 -12.97
CA ARG A 17 4.93 0.75 -12.95
C ARG A 17 5.47 -0.69 -12.81
N ASN A 18 6.73 -0.86 -12.41
CA ASN A 18 7.42 -2.16 -12.48
C ASN A 18 7.49 -2.93 -11.15
N LEU A 19 6.87 -2.43 -10.08
CA LEU A 19 6.76 -3.18 -8.83
C LEU A 19 5.77 -4.34 -8.97
N LYS A 20 6.21 -5.56 -8.69
CA LYS A 20 5.32 -6.72 -8.61
C LYS A 20 4.99 -7.00 -7.15
N LEU A 21 3.70 -7.09 -6.83
CA LEU A 21 3.26 -7.36 -5.45
C LEU A 21 3.84 -8.69 -4.93
N SER A 22 3.99 -9.70 -5.80
CA SER A 22 4.58 -11.00 -5.46
C SER A 22 6.01 -10.91 -4.95
N GLU A 23 6.72 -9.82 -5.24
CA GLU A 23 8.06 -9.60 -4.68
C GLU A 23 8.03 -9.28 -3.17
N PHE A 24 6.87 -8.89 -2.66
CA PHE A 24 6.68 -8.44 -1.27
C PHE A 24 5.66 -9.30 -0.52
N TYR A 25 4.78 -10.02 -1.23
CA TYR A 25 3.71 -10.84 -0.66
C TYR A 25 4.07 -12.34 -0.60
N CYS A 26 3.58 -13.03 0.44
CA CYS A 26 3.53 -14.49 0.48
C CYS A 26 2.15 -14.94 -0.05
N GLU A 27 2.07 -15.47 -1.28
CA GLU A 27 0.79 -15.75 -1.96
C GLU A 27 -0.12 -16.78 -1.24
N ARG A 28 -1.44 -16.57 -1.38
CA ARG A 28 -2.43 -17.65 -1.62
C ARG A 28 -3.59 -17.17 -2.51
N PRO A 29 -4.20 -18.08 -3.30
CA PRO A 29 -5.38 -17.80 -4.11
C PRO A 29 -6.59 -17.52 -3.21
N THR A 30 -7.37 -16.50 -3.57
CA THR A 30 -8.74 -16.29 -3.09
C THR A 30 -9.64 -17.33 -3.73
N ASP A 31 -9.93 -18.42 -3.03
CA ASP A 31 -11.04 -19.29 -3.41
C ASP A 31 -11.99 -19.57 -2.24
N GLU A 32 -13.24 -19.29 -2.56
CA GLU A 32 -14.55 -19.72 -2.10
C GLU A 32 -14.92 -19.86 -0.62
N VAL A 33 -16.10 -19.28 -0.35
CA VAL A 33 -16.85 -19.29 0.90
C VAL A 33 -17.79 -20.48 0.88
N ALA A 34 -17.61 -21.44 1.79
CA ALA A 34 -18.65 -22.40 2.16
C ALA A 34 -18.57 -22.68 3.68
N GLY A 35 -19.72 -22.58 4.35
CA GLY A 35 -19.85 -22.63 5.80
C GLY A 35 -19.80 -24.02 6.42
N ASP A 36 -19.69 -24.07 7.75
CA ASP A 36 -20.66 -24.68 8.68
C ASP A 36 -19.97 -25.06 10.03
N SER A 37 -20.54 -24.54 11.13
CA SER A 37 -20.53 -24.97 12.54
C SER A 37 -19.25 -25.38 13.31
N HIS A 38 -18.07 -25.51 12.69
CA HIS A 38 -16.75 -25.53 13.36
C HIS A 38 -15.99 -24.20 13.25
N GLN A 39 -16.71 -23.16 12.80
CA GLN A 39 -16.20 -21.87 12.36
C GLN A 39 -15.30 -21.17 13.40
N GLY A 40 -15.66 -21.18 14.69
CA GLY A 40 -14.96 -20.36 15.69
C GLY A 40 -13.49 -20.74 15.93
N GLN A 41 -13.15 -22.04 15.90
CA GLN A 41 -11.76 -22.49 16.07
C GLN A 41 -10.96 -22.37 14.77
N THR A 42 -11.58 -22.66 13.63
CA THR A 42 -10.94 -22.52 12.32
C THR A 42 -10.66 -21.06 12.00
N ASP A 43 -11.62 -20.17 12.25
CA ASP A 43 -11.49 -18.74 12.00
C ASP A 43 -10.41 -18.10 12.88
N SER A 44 -10.25 -18.57 14.13
CA SER A 44 -9.15 -18.12 15.00
C SER A 44 -7.79 -18.50 14.42
N ALA A 45 -7.59 -19.77 14.07
CA ALA A 45 -6.35 -20.25 13.46
C ALA A 45 -6.06 -19.59 12.10
N GLU A 46 -7.09 -19.37 11.28
CA GLU A 46 -6.96 -18.66 10.01
C GLU A 46 -6.58 -17.18 10.21
N SER A 47 -7.15 -16.51 11.20
CA SER A 47 -6.82 -15.12 11.52
C SER A 47 -5.40 -14.95 12.05
N GLU A 48 -4.93 -15.88 12.90
CA GLU A 48 -3.53 -15.90 13.35
C GLU A 48 -2.57 -16.10 12.19
N LYS A 49 -2.93 -17.00 11.26
CA LYS A 49 -2.17 -17.22 10.03
C LYS A 49 -2.14 -15.96 9.16
N THR A 50 -3.27 -15.28 8.99
CA THR A 50 -3.33 -13.99 8.28
C THR A 50 -2.44 -12.94 8.97
N ALA A 51 -2.50 -12.83 10.30
CA ALA A 51 -1.65 -11.91 11.06
C ALA A 51 -0.17 -12.22 10.88
N TRP A 52 0.21 -13.49 10.90
CA TRP A 52 1.58 -13.93 10.62
C TRP A 52 2.03 -13.57 9.20
N GLN A 53 1.16 -13.77 8.21
CA GLN A 53 1.45 -13.39 6.81
C GLN A 53 1.65 -11.89 6.67
N LEU A 54 0.79 -11.06 7.27
CA LEU A 54 0.92 -9.61 7.26
C LEU A 54 2.27 -9.17 7.88
N ARG A 55 2.64 -9.72 9.04
CA ARG A 55 3.95 -9.46 9.67
C ARG A 55 5.12 -9.83 8.75
N LYS A 56 5.08 -11.03 8.17
CA LYS A 56 6.13 -11.51 7.28
C LYS A 56 6.26 -10.64 6.02
N SER A 57 5.15 -10.24 5.40
CA SER A 57 5.15 -9.35 4.23
C SER A 57 5.67 -7.96 4.59
N ARG A 58 5.25 -7.40 5.73
CA ARG A 58 5.78 -6.13 6.27
C ARG A 58 7.30 -6.18 6.43
N ASP A 59 7.82 -7.23 7.07
CA ASP A 59 9.25 -7.35 7.34
C ASP A 59 10.05 -7.50 6.04
N ARG A 60 9.54 -8.27 5.07
CA ARG A 60 10.14 -8.37 3.74
C ARG A 60 10.18 -7.04 3.01
N PHE A 61 9.07 -6.30 3.04
CA PHE A 61 8.99 -4.97 2.44
C PHE A 61 9.98 -4.01 3.10
N ALA A 62 10.03 -3.97 4.44
CA ALA A 62 10.93 -3.10 5.20
C ALA A 62 12.41 -3.41 4.96
N MET A 63 12.76 -4.68 4.73
CA MET A 63 14.12 -5.10 4.39
C MET A 63 14.50 -4.75 2.94
N LYS A 64 13.56 -4.83 2.01
CA LYS A 64 13.82 -4.61 0.58
C LYS A 64 13.82 -3.12 0.20
N ILE A 65 13.00 -2.30 0.85
CA ILE A 65 12.96 -0.86 0.63
C ILE A 65 13.72 -0.16 1.77
N PRO A 66 14.86 0.50 1.49
CA PRO A 66 15.65 1.17 2.52
C PRO A 66 14.86 2.30 3.19
N ILE A 67 15.28 2.72 4.39
CA ILE A 67 14.53 3.67 5.22
C ILE A 67 14.22 4.98 4.46
N GLY A 68 15.16 5.49 3.67
CA GLY A 68 14.98 6.70 2.84
C GLY A 68 14.11 6.51 1.59
N GLY A 69 13.60 5.31 1.32
CA GLY A 69 13.00 4.96 0.04
C GLY A 69 14.05 4.73 -1.06
N ASN A 70 13.58 4.46 -2.27
CA ASN A 70 14.39 4.36 -3.47
C ASN A 70 13.62 4.95 -4.66
N ASP A 71 14.23 4.92 -5.85
CA ASP A 71 13.67 5.47 -7.10
C ASP A 71 12.29 4.89 -7.48
N ILE A 72 11.90 3.77 -6.88
CA ILE A 72 10.68 3.03 -7.20
C ILE A 72 9.63 3.16 -6.07
N CYS A 73 10.07 3.39 -4.83
CA CYS A 73 9.21 3.57 -3.66
C CYS A 73 9.82 4.64 -2.76
N PHE A 74 9.31 5.87 -2.89
CA PHE A 74 9.79 7.02 -2.14
C PHE A 74 9.53 6.87 -0.64
N LEU A 75 10.24 7.67 0.17
CA LEU A 75 10.12 7.69 1.63
C LEU A 75 8.66 7.73 2.11
N VAL A 76 7.85 8.59 1.51
CA VAL A 76 6.44 8.78 1.90
C VAL A 76 5.60 7.55 1.56
N ASP A 77 5.82 6.95 0.39
CA ASP A 77 5.08 5.75 -0.04
C ASP A 77 5.48 4.54 0.81
N ARG A 78 6.78 4.43 1.14
CA ARG A 78 7.27 3.42 2.08
C ARG A 78 6.61 3.55 3.44
N ALA A 79 6.55 4.76 3.98
CA ALA A 79 5.92 5.03 5.27
C ALA A 79 4.43 4.63 5.24
N ALA A 80 3.71 5.02 4.18
CA ALA A 80 2.30 4.69 4.01
C ALA A 80 2.07 3.16 3.92
N VAL A 81 2.89 2.42 3.16
CA VAL A 81 2.78 0.94 3.09
C VAL A 81 3.00 0.30 4.45
N LEU A 82 4.01 0.74 5.21
CA LEU A 82 4.29 0.21 6.54
C LEU A 82 3.17 0.53 7.54
N ASP A 83 2.57 1.71 7.42
CA ASP A 83 1.42 2.11 8.23
C ASP A 83 0.20 1.22 7.96
N ILE A 84 -0.11 0.95 6.68
CA ILE A 84 -1.18 0.00 6.30
C ILE A 84 -0.93 -1.39 6.91
N TYR A 85 0.30 -1.90 6.86
CA TYR A 85 0.62 -3.16 7.53
C TYR A 85 0.44 -3.09 9.05
N ALA A 86 0.88 -2.01 9.70
CA ALA A 86 0.73 -1.84 11.14
C ALA A 86 -0.75 -1.82 11.55
N GLN A 87 -1.58 -1.06 10.84
CA GLN A 87 -3.02 -1.02 11.06
C GLN A 87 -3.65 -2.40 10.83
N ALA A 88 -3.33 -3.08 9.73
CA ALA A 88 -3.89 -4.39 9.43
C ALA A 88 -3.53 -5.43 10.50
N ILE A 89 -2.30 -5.44 11.00
CA ILE A 89 -1.86 -6.34 12.08
C ILE A 89 -2.56 -6.01 13.40
N ALA A 90 -2.86 -4.74 13.67
CA ALA A 90 -3.56 -4.33 14.89
C ALA A 90 -5.06 -4.68 14.86
N THR A 91 -5.67 -4.66 13.68
CA THR A 91 -7.13 -4.79 13.52
C THR A 91 -7.57 -6.22 13.14
N VAL A 92 -6.65 -7.06 12.65
CA VAL A 92 -6.96 -8.43 12.22
C VAL A 92 -7.50 -9.29 13.36
N GLY A 93 -8.61 -9.97 13.10
CA GLY A 93 -9.23 -10.90 14.03
C GLY A 93 -10.05 -11.99 13.33
N PRO A 94 -10.60 -12.94 14.11
CA PRO A 94 -11.26 -14.14 13.57
C PRO A 94 -12.38 -13.85 12.56
N LYS A 95 -13.14 -12.77 12.77
CA LYS A 95 -14.33 -12.47 11.94
C LYS A 95 -14.03 -11.63 10.70
N ASN A 96 -12.89 -10.97 10.64
CA ASN A 96 -12.60 -9.94 9.63
C ASN A 96 -11.26 -10.16 8.89
N HIS A 97 -10.51 -11.22 9.22
CA HIS A 97 -9.17 -11.44 8.66
C HIS A 97 -9.12 -11.48 7.13
N LYS A 98 -10.11 -12.08 6.46
CA LYS A 98 -10.18 -12.12 4.99
C LYS A 98 -10.35 -10.71 4.40
N GLN A 99 -11.27 -9.92 4.98
CA GLN A 99 -11.55 -8.57 4.51
C GLN A 99 -10.36 -7.62 4.77
N ILE A 100 -9.73 -7.72 5.94
CA ILE A 100 -8.53 -6.92 6.27
C ILE A 100 -7.36 -7.28 5.35
N ASN A 101 -7.13 -8.56 5.10
CA ASN A 101 -6.07 -8.99 4.18
C ASN A 101 -6.31 -8.46 2.76
N PHE A 102 -7.55 -8.55 2.28
CA PHE A 102 -7.95 -8.01 0.98
C PHE A 102 -7.75 -6.48 0.94
N GLU A 103 -8.25 -5.76 1.94
CA GLU A 103 -8.17 -4.30 2.01
C GLU A 103 -6.71 -3.82 2.08
N ALA A 104 -5.90 -4.41 2.96
CA ALA A 104 -4.47 -4.08 3.06
C ALA A 104 -3.77 -4.29 1.72
N THR A 105 -4.02 -5.44 1.07
CA THR A 105 -3.46 -5.74 -0.26
C THR A 105 -3.89 -4.71 -1.30
N LEU A 106 -5.16 -4.32 -1.29
CA LEU A 106 -5.75 -3.38 -2.23
C LEU A 106 -5.10 -1.99 -2.08
N LYS A 107 -4.97 -1.50 -0.84
CA LYS A 107 -4.37 -0.21 -0.52
C LYS A 107 -2.87 -0.16 -0.83
N ILE A 108 -2.13 -1.22 -0.49
CA ILE A 108 -0.69 -1.32 -0.80
C ILE A 108 -0.46 -1.32 -2.32
N LYS A 109 -1.27 -2.06 -3.09
CA LYS A 109 -1.19 -2.03 -4.57
C LYS A 109 -1.42 -0.63 -5.14
N THR A 110 -2.33 0.15 -4.55
CA THR A 110 -2.59 1.53 -4.96
C THR A 110 -1.42 2.46 -4.64
N ILE A 111 -0.89 2.40 -3.41
CA ILE A 111 0.27 3.21 -3.00
C ILE A 111 1.47 2.94 -3.92
N LEU A 112 1.76 1.66 -4.18
CA LEU A 112 2.88 1.23 -5.01
C LEU A 112 2.64 1.41 -6.53
N GLY A 113 1.51 1.98 -6.95
CA GLY A 113 1.19 2.19 -8.36
C GLY A 113 1.01 0.91 -9.18
N ILE A 114 0.89 -0.26 -8.53
CA ILE A 114 0.66 -1.57 -9.15
C ILE A 114 -0.76 -1.64 -9.72
N ARG A 115 -1.69 -0.94 -9.06
CA ARG A 115 -3.07 -0.75 -9.49
C ARG A 115 -3.37 0.74 -9.54
N GLN A 116 -3.98 1.18 -10.64
CA GLN A 116 -4.57 2.50 -10.74
C GLN A 116 -5.89 2.55 -9.95
N ALA A 117 -6.08 3.61 -9.18
CA ALA A 117 -7.30 3.86 -8.43
C ALA A 117 -7.88 5.20 -8.87
N GLU A 118 -9.18 5.25 -9.11
CA GLU A 118 -9.87 6.50 -9.43
C GLU A 118 -10.17 7.29 -8.14
N PRO A 119 -10.41 8.62 -8.20
CA PRO A 119 -10.69 9.43 -7.01
C PRO A 119 -11.88 8.94 -6.17
N HIS A 120 -12.82 8.21 -6.77
CA HIS A 120 -14.01 7.65 -6.10
C HIS A 120 -13.83 6.18 -5.68
N ASP A 121 -12.61 5.63 -5.77
CA ASP A 121 -12.32 4.25 -5.44
C ASP A 121 -12.51 3.98 -3.93
N VAL A 122 -12.93 2.76 -3.60
CA VAL A 122 -13.22 2.32 -2.23
C VAL A 122 -12.03 2.50 -1.28
N VAL A 123 -10.79 2.50 -1.79
CA VAL A 123 -9.59 2.73 -0.97
C VAL A 123 -9.52 4.13 -0.37
N PHE A 124 -10.24 5.11 -0.93
CA PHE A 124 -10.34 6.50 -0.47
C PHE A 124 -11.61 6.75 0.36
N ALA A 125 -12.54 5.80 0.41
CA ALA A 125 -13.80 5.97 1.11
C ALA A 125 -13.67 5.70 2.62
N SER A 126 -14.31 6.54 3.43
CA SER A 126 -14.33 6.42 4.90
C SER A 126 -15.34 5.38 5.43
N GLY A 127 -16.19 4.83 4.57
CA GLY A 127 -17.27 3.91 4.95
C GLY A 127 -17.04 2.48 4.46
N GLY A 128 -17.29 1.50 5.32
CA GLY A 128 -17.32 0.07 4.95
C GLY A 128 -15.96 -0.65 4.94
N MET A 129 -14.90 0.03 5.36
CA MET A 129 -13.53 -0.49 5.41
C MET A 129 -12.98 -0.50 6.85
N PHE A 130 -12.06 -1.41 7.15
CA PHE A 130 -11.48 -1.60 8.48
C PHE A 130 -10.22 -0.74 8.72
N LEU A 131 -9.49 -0.40 7.66
CA LEU A 131 -8.26 0.40 7.74
C LEU A 131 -8.57 1.84 7.34
N THR A 132 -7.72 2.78 7.76
CA THR A 132 -7.92 4.19 7.42
C THR A 132 -7.91 4.40 5.92
N PRO A 133 -8.77 5.29 5.37
CA PRO A 133 -8.74 5.64 3.96
C PRO A 133 -7.35 6.09 3.51
N LEU A 134 -7.03 5.84 2.26
CA LEU A 134 -5.83 6.42 1.65
C LEU A 134 -6.01 7.91 1.41
N GLU A 135 -4.89 8.62 1.40
CA GLU A 135 -4.84 10.02 0.98
C GLU A 135 -5.20 10.15 -0.51
N PRO A 136 -6.05 11.11 -0.91
CA PRO A 136 -6.48 11.29 -2.31
C PRO A 136 -5.34 11.44 -3.32
N GLN A 137 -4.15 11.90 -2.88
CA GLN A 137 -2.94 11.99 -3.71
C GLN A 137 -2.53 10.67 -4.38
N TYR A 138 -2.99 9.53 -3.86
CA TYR A 138 -2.70 8.24 -4.47
C TYR A 138 -3.56 7.93 -5.71
N ALA A 139 -4.63 8.69 -5.96
CA ALA A 139 -5.47 8.58 -7.16
C ALA A 139 -4.83 9.20 -8.42
N GLU A 140 -3.95 10.19 -8.23
CA GLU A 140 -3.29 10.93 -9.32
C GLU A 140 -1.80 10.55 -9.45
N PRO A 141 -1.19 10.74 -10.64
CA PRO A 141 0.26 10.68 -10.77
C PRO A 141 0.88 11.78 -9.89
N ARG A 142 1.79 11.38 -9.00
CA ARG A 142 2.48 12.33 -8.13
C ARG A 142 3.44 13.21 -8.96
N ILE A 143 3.26 14.52 -8.89
CA ILE A 143 4.26 15.49 -9.38
C ILE A 143 5.31 15.62 -8.28
N GLU A 144 6.33 14.76 -8.30
CA GLU A 144 7.49 14.91 -7.41
C GLU A 144 8.56 15.75 -8.12
N PHE A 145 8.92 16.88 -7.51
CA PHE A 145 10.04 17.71 -7.98
C PHE A 145 11.32 17.04 -7.50
N GLY A 146 12.04 16.36 -8.40
CA GLY A 146 13.38 15.85 -8.08
C GLY A 146 14.31 17.00 -7.69
N ASP A 147 15.03 16.83 -6.58
CA ASP A 147 16.07 17.77 -6.15
C ASP A 147 17.05 17.98 -7.31
N ASP A 148 17.22 19.24 -7.74
CA ASP A 148 18.31 19.62 -8.63
C ASP A 148 19.63 19.40 -7.88
N GLU A 149 20.30 18.26 -8.10
CA GLU A 149 21.76 18.21 -8.04
C GLU A 149 22.30 18.99 -9.25
N GLY A 150 22.29 20.33 -9.16
CA GLY A 150 22.72 21.19 -10.27
C GLY A 150 23.01 22.64 -9.90
N GLY A 151 23.08 22.98 -8.62
CA GLY A 151 23.51 24.30 -8.17
C GLY A 151 25.03 24.38 -7.98
N VAL A 152 25.79 24.44 -9.07
CA VAL A 152 27.15 25.02 -9.09
C VAL A 152 27.20 26.22 -10.00
#